data_AF-A0A5C6AB96-F1
#
_entry.id   AF-A0A5C6AB96-F1
#
_cell.length_a   1.000
_cell.length_b   1.000
_cell.length_c   1.000
_cell.angle_alpha   90.00
_cell.angle_beta   90.00
_cell.angle_gamma   90.00
#
_symmetry.space_group_name_H-M   'P 1'
#
loop_
_entity.id
_entity.type
_entity.pdbx_description
1 polymer ?
#
loop_
_entity_poly.entity_id
_entity_poly.type
_entity_poly.pdbx_seq_one_letter_code
_entity_poly.pdbx_strand_id
1 'polypeptide(L)'
;MTQNYGRIQHREITLSKLGIAIDEDASISLCHRQIELGNRMVQQHWMRKPGLYGTRNQSSSNHQAVLQAFRCVALNAGNRDAHTVAETHILASLLSASRSNGAQRIFPDASLKLRDRTERSHRQALDEMLNLSANQRMTLHEFDVQNRQALGFPEYEEEVWARYEEFSAQLFDQAIPVWRDDLGASIACVHSQWDRMNKSFGRRRGCEDEKQILDILSFESKAAFHQCYSALWCELIPHLAAEQNDQAFFNSFHALWHLEQRVPCEPHPKHLLHGLVLGLHPAFGDLLSTNAGKRVVCHILESPTNKEAQERFLHAGLVSLHHYAAQRECR
;
A
#
# COMPACT_ATOMS: atom_id res chain seq x y z
N MET A 1 -32.03 -12.56 -1.28
CA MET A 1 -31.78 -11.19 -0.81
C MET A 1 -30.63 -10.60 -1.61
N THR A 2 -30.93 -9.73 -2.57
CA THR A 2 -29.93 -8.94 -3.30
C THR A 2 -29.34 -7.92 -2.32
N GLN A 3 -28.08 -8.10 -1.92
CA GLN A 3 -27.35 -7.08 -1.15
C GLN A 3 -27.33 -5.80 -1.99
N ASN A 4 -28.05 -4.77 -1.52
CA ASN A 4 -28.00 -3.43 -2.07
C ASN A 4 -26.61 -2.88 -1.76
N TYR A 5 -25.64 -3.09 -2.67
CA TYR A 5 -24.37 -2.38 -2.58
C TYR A 5 -24.69 -0.90 -2.74
N GLY A 6 -24.60 -0.15 -1.65
CA GLY A 6 -24.88 1.29 -1.64
C GLY A 6 -24.16 1.98 -2.81
N ARG A 7 -24.86 2.92 -3.45
CA ARG A 7 -24.32 3.69 -4.57
C ARG A 7 -22.99 4.32 -4.16
N ILE A 8 -21.94 4.09 -4.94
CA ILE A 8 -20.64 4.74 -4.72
C ILE A 8 -20.84 6.24 -4.93
N GLN A 9 -20.46 7.03 -3.93
CA GLN A 9 -20.50 8.48 -3.96
C GLN A 9 -19.07 9.04 -4.00
N HIS A 10 -18.95 10.27 -4.50
CA HIS A 10 -17.68 10.98 -4.66
C HIS A 10 -17.64 12.19 -3.73
N ARG A 11 -16.51 12.37 -3.05
CA ARG A 11 -16.24 13.51 -2.17
C ARG A 11 -14.87 14.08 -2.50
N GLU A 12 -14.77 15.39 -2.56
CA GLU A 12 -13.50 16.10 -2.72
C GLU A 12 -13.12 16.81 -1.43
N ILE A 13 -11.83 16.73 -1.05
CA ILE A 13 -11.28 17.36 0.15
C ILE A 13 -10.05 18.14 -0.25
N THR A 14 -10.01 19.43 0.06
CA THR A 14 -8.81 20.26 -0.10
C THR A 14 -7.88 20.00 1.08
N LEU A 15 -6.58 19.84 0.82
CA LEU A 15 -5.58 19.56 1.85
C LEU A 15 -5.49 20.68 2.91
N SER A 16 -5.77 21.93 2.54
CA SER A 16 -5.87 23.06 3.47
C SER A 16 -6.92 22.84 4.59
N LYS A 17 -7.99 22.09 4.33
CA LYS A 17 -9.00 21.73 5.35
C LYS A 17 -8.50 20.72 6.37
N LEU A 18 -7.39 20.04 6.07
CA LEU A 18 -6.73 19.12 6.98
C LEU A 18 -5.68 19.83 7.86
N GLY A 19 -5.53 21.16 7.73
CA GLY A 19 -4.48 21.90 8.42
C GLY A 19 -3.08 21.66 7.84
N ILE A 20 -2.98 20.98 6.69
CA ILE A 20 -1.73 20.77 5.98
C ILE A 20 -1.43 22.05 5.19
N ALA A 21 -0.43 22.81 5.63
CA ALA A 21 0.07 23.97 4.90
C ALA A 21 0.74 23.50 3.61
N ILE A 22 0.15 23.86 2.47
CA ILE A 22 0.67 23.57 1.12
C ILE A 22 0.70 24.85 0.30
N ASP A 23 1.68 24.93 -0.59
CA ASP A 23 1.91 26.13 -1.42
C ASP A 23 0.90 26.28 -2.56
N GLU A 24 0.23 25.19 -2.97
CA GLU A 24 -0.81 25.16 -4.01
C GLU A 24 -2.06 24.44 -3.50
N ASP A 25 -3.27 24.89 -3.86
CA ASP A 25 -4.53 24.24 -3.46
C ASP A 25 -4.67 22.84 -4.10
N ALA A 26 -4.06 21.84 -3.47
CA ALA A 26 -4.22 20.45 -3.87
C ALA A 26 -5.47 19.83 -3.24
N SER A 27 -6.20 19.06 -4.05
CA SER A 27 -7.40 18.33 -3.65
C SER A 27 -7.25 16.82 -3.79
N ILE A 28 -7.94 16.10 -2.92
CA ILE A 28 -8.06 14.65 -2.95
C ILE A 28 -9.49 14.28 -3.31
N SER A 29 -9.63 13.36 -4.25
CA SER A 29 -10.90 12.72 -4.58
C SER A 29 -11.05 11.39 -3.84
N LEU A 30 -12.05 11.30 -2.98
CA LEU A 30 -12.45 10.10 -2.26
C LEU A 30 -13.71 9.50 -2.86
N CYS A 31 -13.76 8.18 -2.90
CA CYS A 31 -15.00 7.43 -3.01
C CYS A 31 -15.47 7.03 -1.62
N HIS A 32 -16.78 6.91 -1.46
CA HIS A 32 -17.34 6.35 -0.24
C HIS A 32 -18.60 5.53 -0.49
N ARG A 33 -18.84 4.57 0.42
CA ARG A 33 -20.06 3.74 0.48
C ARG A 33 -20.27 3.24 1.90
N GLN A 34 -21.51 2.98 2.27
CA GLN A 34 -21.82 2.30 3.52
C GLN A 34 -21.57 0.79 3.35
N ILE A 35 -20.88 0.17 4.30
CA ILE A 35 -20.68 -1.28 4.36
C ILE A 35 -21.12 -1.83 5.71
N GLU A 36 -21.60 -3.07 5.67
CA GLU A 36 -21.91 -3.87 6.86
C GLU A 36 -20.70 -4.76 7.19
N LEU A 37 -20.20 -4.65 8.41
CA LEU A 37 -19.15 -5.47 9.00
C LEU A 37 -19.75 -6.19 10.21
N GLY A 38 -20.12 -7.46 10.05
CA GLY A 38 -20.83 -8.18 11.12
C GLY A 38 -22.15 -7.51 11.47
N ASN A 39 -22.28 -7.05 12.72
CA ASN A 39 -23.44 -6.31 13.25
C ASN A 39 -23.25 -4.78 13.21
N ARG A 40 -22.19 -4.27 12.56
CA ARG A 40 -21.85 -2.84 12.52
C ARG A 40 -21.98 -2.28 11.11
N MET A 41 -22.38 -1.03 11.02
CA MET A 41 -22.35 -0.26 9.78
C MET A 41 -21.21 0.75 9.84
N VAL A 42 -20.41 0.83 8.78
CA VAL A 42 -19.34 1.84 8.67
C VAL A 42 -19.36 2.48 7.29
N GLN A 43 -19.13 3.79 7.26
CA GLN A 43 -18.94 4.53 6.03
C GLN A 43 -17.50 4.29 5.53
N GLN A 44 -17.31 3.43 4.55
CA GLN A 44 -15.99 3.18 3.98
C GLN A 44 -15.62 4.32 3.02
N HIS A 45 -14.52 5.01 3.29
CA HIS A 45 -13.83 5.91 2.36
C HIS A 45 -12.58 5.28 1.73
N TRP A 46 -12.31 5.54 0.46
CA TRP A 46 -11.07 5.11 -0.23
C TRP A 46 -10.74 5.98 -1.44
N MET A 47 -9.48 5.94 -1.89
CA MET A 47 -9.08 6.53 -3.17
C MET A 47 -9.16 5.47 -4.28
N ARG A 48 -9.69 5.84 -5.46
CA ARG A 48 -9.72 4.89 -6.58
C ARG A 48 -8.31 4.61 -7.05
N LYS A 49 -7.98 3.33 -7.27
CA LYS A 49 -6.65 2.91 -7.73
C LYS A 49 -6.17 3.62 -9.01
N PRO A 50 -7.00 3.81 -10.06
CA PRO A 50 -6.57 4.61 -11.22
C PRO A 50 -6.16 6.04 -10.87
N GLY A 51 -6.75 6.62 -9.82
CA GLY A 51 -6.40 7.93 -9.29
C GLY A 51 -5.22 7.95 -8.31
N LEU A 52 -4.62 6.80 -7.98
CA LEU A 52 -3.44 6.69 -7.11
C LEU A 52 -2.13 6.50 -7.87
N TYR A 53 -2.12 5.59 -8.86
CA TYR A 53 -0.87 5.18 -9.51
C TYR A 53 -0.55 5.96 -10.78
N GLY A 54 -1.53 6.71 -11.33
CA GLY A 54 -1.42 7.30 -12.66
C GLY A 54 -1.16 6.27 -13.75
N THR A 55 -1.03 6.74 -14.98
CA THR A 55 -0.42 5.95 -16.06
C THR A 55 0.73 6.76 -16.65
N ARG A 56 1.60 6.10 -17.41
CA ARG A 56 2.72 6.80 -18.07
C ARG A 56 2.18 7.97 -18.90
N ASN A 57 2.59 9.20 -18.57
CA ASN A 57 2.15 10.46 -19.18
C ASN A 57 0.71 10.91 -18.82
N GLN A 58 0.07 10.33 -17.81
CA GLN A 58 -1.19 10.85 -17.27
C GLN A 58 -1.00 11.24 -15.81
N SER A 59 -1.28 12.51 -15.51
CA SER A 59 -1.35 12.98 -14.14
C SER A 59 -2.54 12.35 -13.43
N SER A 60 -2.33 12.04 -12.16
CA SER A 60 -3.32 11.42 -11.30
C SER A 60 -3.55 12.36 -10.12
N SER A 61 -4.77 12.88 -9.97
CA SER A 61 -5.06 13.97 -9.03
C SER A 61 -4.62 13.63 -7.60
N ASN A 62 -4.89 12.41 -7.12
CA ASN A 62 -4.51 12.04 -5.76
C ASN A 62 -3.03 11.67 -5.64
N HIS A 63 -2.33 11.32 -6.72
CA HIS A 63 -0.93 10.94 -6.65
C HIS A 63 -0.06 12.11 -6.17
N GLN A 64 -0.22 13.27 -6.81
CA GLN A 64 0.51 14.48 -6.44
C GLN A 64 0.10 14.97 -5.05
N ALA A 65 -1.20 14.97 -4.74
CA ALA A 65 -1.70 15.36 -3.43
C ALA A 65 -1.15 14.46 -2.30
N VAL A 66 -1.00 13.15 -2.53
CA VAL A 66 -0.39 12.20 -1.58
C VAL A 66 1.08 12.55 -1.31
N LEU A 67 1.87 12.80 -2.36
CA LEU A 67 3.28 13.16 -2.21
C LEU A 67 3.46 14.50 -1.48
N GLN A 68 2.69 15.51 -1.88
CA GLN A 68 2.71 16.84 -1.27
C GLN A 68 2.33 16.77 0.21
N ALA A 69 1.24 16.07 0.55
CA ALA A 69 0.81 15.90 1.94
C ALA A 69 1.90 15.22 2.78
N PHE A 70 2.51 14.14 2.28
CA PHE A 70 3.60 13.45 2.98
C PHE A 70 4.78 14.39 3.27
N ARG A 71 5.24 15.14 2.26
CA ARG A 71 6.35 16.08 2.44
C ARG A 71 6.03 17.13 3.50
N CYS A 72 4.85 17.75 3.44
CA CYS A 72 4.46 18.78 4.40
C CYS A 72 4.37 18.23 5.83
N VAL A 73 3.73 17.07 6.02
CA VAL A 73 3.67 16.40 7.33
C VAL A 73 5.07 16.10 7.86
N ALA A 74 5.97 15.59 7.01
CA ALA A 74 7.31 15.24 7.44
C ALA A 74 8.19 16.46 7.79
N LEU A 75 8.09 17.54 7.02
CA LEU A 75 8.77 18.81 7.32
C LEU A 75 8.27 19.41 8.64
N ASN A 76 6.96 19.37 8.89
CA ASN A 76 6.35 19.88 10.13
C ASN A 76 6.72 19.05 11.37
N ALA A 77 6.96 17.74 11.21
CA ALA A 77 7.38 16.86 12.30
C ALA A 77 8.83 17.06 12.75
N GLY A 78 9.58 17.99 12.14
CA GLY A 78 10.95 18.34 12.56
C GLY A 78 12.02 17.32 12.16
N ASN A 79 11.71 16.39 11.24
CA ASN A 79 12.67 15.51 10.57
C ASN A 79 13.64 14.72 11.49
N ARG A 80 13.12 14.01 12.51
CA ARG A 80 13.97 13.11 13.34
C ARG A 80 14.72 12.05 12.53
N ASP A 81 14.26 11.76 11.31
CA ASP A 81 14.94 10.95 10.30
C ASP A 81 14.81 11.59 8.90
N ALA A 82 15.53 12.70 8.70
CA ALA A 82 15.46 13.47 7.46
C ALA A 82 15.84 12.66 6.21
N HIS A 83 16.75 11.69 6.35
CA HIS A 83 17.24 10.87 5.25
C HIS A 83 16.16 9.90 4.77
N THR A 84 15.63 9.06 5.66
CA THR A 84 14.60 8.06 5.30
C THR A 84 13.34 8.72 4.77
N VAL A 85 12.94 9.87 5.33
CA VAL A 85 11.81 10.66 4.83
C VAL A 85 12.06 11.14 3.40
N ALA A 86 13.22 11.74 3.13
CA ALA A 86 13.57 12.24 1.81
C ALA A 86 13.62 11.08 0.81
N GLU A 87 14.30 10.00 1.15
CA GLU A 87 14.39 8.78 0.35
C GLU A 87 13.01 8.22 0.01
N THR A 88 12.12 8.09 1.00
CA THR A 88 10.73 7.63 0.81
C THR A 88 9.98 8.53 -0.18
N HIS A 89 10.04 9.85 0.01
CA HIS A 89 9.36 10.78 -0.88
C HIS A 89 9.92 10.70 -2.32
N ILE A 90 11.24 10.67 -2.45
CA ILE A 90 11.95 10.60 -3.73
C ILE A 90 11.62 9.29 -4.46
N LEU A 91 11.69 8.14 -3.76
CA LEU A 91 11.29 6.83 -4.30
C LEU A 91 9.83 6.84 -4.77
N ALA A 92 8.93 7.38 -3.96
CA ALA A 92 7.51 7.46 -4.30
C ALA A 92 7.26 8.30 -5.57
N SER A 93 8.05 9.35 -5.79
CA SER A 93 7.96 10.20 -7.00
C SER A 93 8.34 9.46 -8.29
N LEU A 94 9.23 8.47 -8.20
CA LEU A 94 9.65 7.63 -9.33
C LEU A 94 8.56 6.65 -9.79
N LEU A 95 7.48 6.45 -9.02
CA LEU A 95 6.47 5.42 -9.32
C LEU A 95 5.91 5.52 -10.74
N SER A 96 5.67 6.73 -11.25
CA SER A 96 5.17 6.96 -12.61
C SER A 96 6.18 6.62 -13.72
N ALA A 97 7.47 6.66 -13.40
CA ALA A 97 8.59 6.30 -14.28
C ALA A 97 9.05 4.84 -14.09
N SER A 98 8.63 4.20 -13.00
CA SER A 98 8.95 2.80 -12.70
C SER A 98 8.25 1.85 -13.67
N ARG A 99 8.88 0.69 -13.95
CA ARG A 99 8.30 -0.31 -14.85
C ARG A 99 7.32 -1.14 -14.07
N SER A 100 6.02 -1.02 -14.35
CA SER A 100 4.98 -1.86 -13.73
C SER A 100 5.29 -3.36 -13.85
N ASN A 101 5.83 -3.80 -14.99
CA ASN A 101 6.24 -5.20 -15.21
C ASN A 101 7.49 -5.61 -14.41
N GLY A 102 8.35 -4.67 -14.04
CA GLY A 102 9.53 -4.93 -13.23
C GLY A 102 9.15 -5.19 -11.77
N ALA A 103 8.36 -4.28 -11.19
CA ALA A 103 7.76 -4.48 -9.89
C ALA A 103 6.92 -5.78 -9.81
N GLN A 104 6.28 -6.20 -10.91
CA GLN A 104 5.55 -7.48 -10.99
C GLN A 104 6.42 -8.72 -10.90
N ARG A 105 7.70 -8.65 -11.27
CA ARG A 105 8.64 -9.77 -11.13
C ARG A 105 9.08 -9.98 -9.69
N ILE A 106 9.09 -8.91 -8.90
CA ILE A 106 9.39 -8.93 -7.46
C ILE A 106 8.13 -9.27 -6.67
N PHE A 107 6.99 -8.70 -7.10
CA PHE A 107 5.69 -8.89 -6.46
C PHE A 107 4.54 -8.86 -7.49
N PRO A 108 3.97 -10.02 -7.86
CA PRO A 108 3.04 -10.11 -8.98
C PRO A 108 1.71 -9.34 -8.82
N ASP A 109 1.42 -8.80 -7.63
CA ASP A 109 0.19 -8.01 -7.36
C ASP A 109 0.27 -6.55 -7.81
N ALA A 110 1.24 -6.25 -8.66
CA ALA A 110 1.30 -5.01 -9.44
C ALA A 110 0.44 -5.06 -10.73
N SER A 111 -0.30 -6.15 -11.01
CA SER A 111 -1.31 -6.21 -12.07
C SER A 111 -2.71 -6.49 -11.50
N LEU A 112 -3.58 -5.48 -11.58
CA LEU A 112 -5.00 -5.57 -11.20
C LEU A 112 -5.86 -5.69 -12.46
N LYS A 113 -5.75 -6.80 -13.19
CA LYS A 113 -6.71 -7.06 -14.27
C LYS A 113 -8.11 -7.20 -13.64
N LEU A 114 -9.08 -6.48 -14.22
CA LEU A 114 -10.50 -6.55 -13.87
C LEU A 114 -10.93 -8.02 -13.84
N ARG A 115 -11.54 -8.44 -12.74
CA ARG A 115 -12.06 -9.80 -12.60
C ARG A 115 -13.34 -9.95 -13.40
N ASP A 116 -13.43 -11.09 -14.08
CA ASP A 116 -14.59 -11.46 -14.89
C ASP A 116 -15.68 -12.14 -14.04
N ARG A 117 -16.83 -12.45 -14.65
CA ARG A 117 -18.09 -12.98 -14.06
C ARG A 117 -17.99 -14.19 -13.10
N THR A 118 -16.83 -14.82 -12.89
CA THR A 118 -16.63 -15.93 -11.93
C THR A 118 -16.52 -15.48 -10.46
N GLU A 119 -16.52 -14.17 -10.17
CA GLU A 119 -16.37 -13.59 -8.82
C GLU A 119 -17.28 -14.23 -7.75
N ARG A 120 -18.51 -14.61 -8.10
CA ARG A 120 -19.46 -15.16 -7.12
C ARG A 120 -19.02 -16.53 -6.60
N SER A 121 -18.55 -17.41 -7.48
CA SER A 121 -18.08 -18.75 -7.12
C SER A 121 -16.80 -18.69 -6.26
N HIS A 122 -15.87 -17.79 -6.64
CA HIS A 122 -14.64 -17.55 -5.90
C HIS A 122 -14.92 -16.99 -4.50
N ARG A 123 -15.80 -15.98 -4.40
CA ARG A 123 -16.20 -15.41 -3.11
C ARG A 123 -16.85 -16.46 -2.21
N GLN A 124 -17.69 -17.32 -2.77
CA GLN A 124 -18.32 -18.39 -2.01
C GLN A 124 -17.28 -19.39 -1.49
N ALA A 125 -16.36 -19.84 -2.35
CA ALA A 125 -15.28 -20.73 -1.94
C ALA A 125 -14.40 -20.11 -0.83
N LEU A 126 -14.07 -18.82 -0.94
CA LEU A 126 -13.33 -18.11 0.12
C LEU A 126 -14.15 -18.02 1.41
N ASP A 127 -15.44 -17.71 1.35
CA ASP A 127 -16.31 -17.66 2.55
C ASP A 127 -16.37 -19.03 3.23
N GLU A 128 -16.48 -20.13 2.46
CA GLU A 128 -16.43 -21.51 2.96
C GLU A 128 -15.09 -21.82 3.64
N MET A 129 -13.96 -21.50 2.99
CA MET A 129 -12.62 -21.66 3.58
C MET A 129 -12.48 -20.91 4.91
N LEU A 130 -12.92 -19.65 4.96
CA LEU A 130 -12.86 -18.82 6.16
C LEU A 130 -13.76 -19.35 7.29
N ASN A 131 -14.92 -19.91 6.96
CA ASN A 131 -15.81 -20.54 7.93
C ASN A 131 -15.18 -21.82 8.50
N LEU A 132 -14.57 -22.66 7.66
CA LEU A 132 -13.88 -23.89 8.09
C LEU A 132 -12.69 -23.58 9.01
N SER A 133 -12.00 -22.46 8.77
CA SER A 133 -10.85 -22.01 9.56
C SER A 133 -11.20 -20.99 10.66
N ALA A 134 -12.48 -20.79 10.99
CA ALA A 134 -12.91 -19.64 11.82
C ALA A 134 -12.27 -19.60 13.22
N ASN A 135 -11.89 -20.76 13.77
CA ASN A 135 -11.27 -20.89 15.09
C ASN A 135 -9.74 -21.02 15.03
N GLN A 136 -9.15 -21.08 13.84
CA GLN A 136 -7.71 -21.15 13.68
C GLN A 136 -7.08 -19.80 14.02
N ARG A 137 -5.88 -19.85 14.59
CA ARG A 137 -5.14 -18.71 15.13
C ARG A 137 -3.73 -18.74 14.58
N MET A 138 -3.19 -17.55 14.38
CA MET A 138 -1.84 -17.38 13.86
C MET A 138 -1.20 -16.17 14.53
N THR A 139 0.00 -16.36 15.08
CA THR A 139 0.79 -15.26 15.63
C THR A 139 1.25 -14.31 14.53
N LEU A 140 1.61 -13.08 14.88
CA LEU A 140 2.15 -12.10 13.94
C LEU A 140 3.42 -12.62 13.24
N HIS A 141 4.28 -13.34 13.96
CA HIS A 141 5.50 -13.91 13.41
C HIS A 141 5.20 -15.01 12.38
N GLU A 142 4.29 -15.95 12.71
CA GLU A 142 3.86 -16.98 11.76
C GLU A 142 3.20 -16.38 10.53
N PHE A 143 2.38 -15.35 10.71
CA PHE A 143 1.76 -14.63 9.61
C PHE A 143 2.81 -13.99 8.70
N ASP A 144 3.81 -13.30 9.26
CA ASP A 144 4.88 -12.69 8.49
C ASP A 144 5.65 -13.71 7.64
N VAL A 145 6.05 -14.83 8.24
CA VAL A 145 6.77 -15.92 7.57
C VAL A 145 5.92 -16.56 6.47
N GLN A 146 4.67 -16.90 6.76
CA GLN A 146 3.80 -17.62 5.80
C GLN A 146 3.26 -16.70 4.71
N ASN A 147 2.95 -15.45 5.03
CA ASN A 147 2.56 -14.45 4.05
C ASN A 147 3.67 -14.26 3.01
N ARG A 148 4.93 -14.26 3.46
CA ARG A 148 6.06 -14.14 2.54
C ARG A 148 6.10 -15.27 1.51
N GLN A 149 5.85 -16.50 1.96
CA GLN A 149 5.77 -17.68 1.11
C GLN A 149 4.56 -17.63 0.19
N ALA A 150 3.38 -17.29 0.71
CA ALA A 150 2.13 -17.21 -0.07
C ALA A 150 2.21 -16.20 -1.22
N LEU A 151 2.94 -15.10 -1.00
CA LEU A 151 3.14 -14.04 -1.97
C LEU A 151 4.28 -14.32 -2.96
N GLY A 152 5.13 -15.32 -2.66
CA GLY A 152 6.26 -15.73 -3.49
C GLY A 152 7.39 -14.71 -3.49
N PHE A 153 7.69 -14.08 -2.35
CA PHE A 153 8.79 -13.13 -2.30
C PHE A 153 10.13 -13.84 -2.53
N PRO A 154 11.00 -13.26 -3.36
CA PRO A 154 12.34 -13.78 -3.57
C PRO A 154 13.22 -13.58 -2.33
N GLU A 155 14.06 -14.57 -2.05
CA GLU A 155 15.21 -14.42 -1.17
C GLU A 155 16.42 -14.04 -2.02
N TYR A 156 17.15 -13.00 -1.59
CA TYR A 156 18.30 -12.49 -2.32
C TYR A 156 19.59 -12.78 -1.56
N GLU A 157 20.60 -13.21 -2.30
CA GLU A 157 21.97 -13.41 -1.82
C GLU A 157 22.63 -12.06 -1.46
N GLU A 158 23.69 -12.10 -0.64
CA GLU A 158 24.40 -10.89 -0.18
C GLU A 158 24.93 -10.03 -1.33
N GLU A 159 25.34 -10.64 -2.45
CA GLU A 159 25.84 -9.93 -3.63
C GLU A 159 24.77 -9.04 -4.28
N VAL A 160 23.51 -9.48 -4.28
CA VAL A 160 22.38 -8.69 -4.78
C VAL A 160 22.13 -7.50 -3.86
N TRP A 161 22.27 -7.68 -2.55
CA TRP A 161 22.13 -6.59 -1.57
C TRP A 161 23.24 -5.55 -1.71
N ALA A 162 24.50 -5.97 -1.86
CA ALA A 162 25.61 -5.04 -2.09
C ALA A 162 25.41 -4.19 -3.35
N ARG A 163 24.91 -4.80 -4.43
CA ARG A 163 24.55 -4.08 -5.67
C ARG A 163 23.35 -3.16 -5.51
N TYR A 164 22.35 -3.58 -4.74
CA TYR A 164 21.21 -2.74 -4.41
C TYR A 164 21.68 -1.47 -3.67
N GLU A 165 22.54 -1.61 -2.65
CA GLU A 165 23.10 -0.46 -1.91
C GLU A 165 23.88 0.49 -2.83
N GLU A 166 24.69 -0.05 -3.75
CA GLU A 166 25.42 0.75 -4.73
C GLU A 166 24.48 1.57 -5.63
N PHE A 167 23.42 0.94 -6.14
CA PHE A 167 22.45 1.61 -7.01
C PHE A 167 21.61 2.64 -6.25
N SER A 168 21.21 2.33 -5.02
CA SER A 168 20.49 3.27 -4.16
C SER A 168 21.35 4.50 -3.86
N ALA A 169 22.64 4.33 -3.53
CA ALA A 169 23.56 5.46 -3.35
C ALA A 169 23.66 6.32 -4.63
N GLN A 170 23.85 5.70 -5.80
CA GLN A 170 23.87 6.40 -7.08
C GLN A 170 22.57 7.18 -7.38
N LEU A 171 21.43 6.67 -6.89
CA LEU A 171 20.12 7.26 -7.10
C LEU A 171 19.88 8.45 -6.15
N PHE A 172 20.32 8.36 -4.89
CA PHE A 172 19.92 9.27 -3.82
C PHE A 172 20.99 10.27 -3.36
N ASP A 173 22.28 9.97 -3.48
CA ASP A 173 23.37 10.76 -2.87
C ASP A 173 23.32 12.25 -3.24
N GLN A 174 22.91 12.55 -4.47
CA GLN A 174 22.79 13.93 -4.97
C GLN A 174 21.40 14.54 -4.78
N ALA A 175 20.36 13.71 -4.62
CA ALA A 175 18.98 14.15 -4.56
C ALA A 175 18.53 14.47 -3.11
N ILE A 176 18.97 13.67 -2.13
CA ILE A 176 18.60 13.85 -0.72
C ILE A 176 19.09 15.19 -0.14
N PRO A 177 20.35 15.63 -0.35
CA PRO A 177 20.85 16.87 0.26
C PRO A 177 20.06 18.12 -0.13
N VAL A 178 19.45 18.13 -1.32
CA VAL A 178 18.68 19.27 -1.84
C VAL A 178 17.17 19.10 -1.69
N TRP A 179 16.66 17.94 -1.24
CA TRP A 179 15.23 17.63 -1.17
C TRP A 179 14.41 18.63 -0.36
N ARG A 180 14.97 19.10 0.75
CA ARG A 180 14.29 20.06 1.62
C ARG A 180 14.13 21.42 0.96
N ASP A 181 15.22 21.94 0.40
CA ASP A 181 15.32 23.34 -0.03
C ASP A 181 14.92 23.53 -1.50
N ASP A 182 15.14 22.52 -2.35
CA ASP A 182 14.77 22.51 -3.77
C ASP A 182 14.26 21.12 -4.19
N LEU A 183 12.96 20.91 -3.94
CA LEU A 183 12.29 19.67 -4.33
C LEU A 183 12.36 19.45 -5.85
N GLY A 184 12.28 20.52 -6.64
CA GLY A 184 12.33 20.44 -8.10
C GLY A 184 13.65 19.87 -8.59
N ALA A 185 14.77 20.40 -8.07
CA ALA A 185 16.11 19.89 -8.36
C ALA A 185 16.31 18.46 -7.86
N SER A 186 15.81 18.13 -6.67
CA SER A 186 15.88 16.78 -6.11
C SER A 186 15.18 15.74 -7.00
N ILE A 187 13.94 16.03 -7.41
CA ILE A 187 13.17 15.16 -8.31
C ILE A 187 13.81 15.09 -9.70
N ALA A 188 14.28 16.21 -10.26
CA ALA A 188 14.95 16.22 -11.56
C ALA A 188 16.23 15.38 -11.55
N CYS A 189 17.02 15.45 -10.46
CA CYS A 189 18.21 14.65 -10.26
C CYS A 189 17.87 13.15 -10.29
N VAL A 190 16.93 12.71 -9.44
CA VAL A 190 16.59 11.28 -9.34
C VAL A 190 16.04 10.73 -10.65
N HIS A 191 15.20 11.49 -11.35
CA HIS A 191 14.65 11.07 -12.64
C HIS A 191 15.73 10.93 -13.71
N SER A 192 16.70 11.85 -13.74
CA SER A 192 17.85 11.77 -14.64
C SER A 192 18.69 10.51 -14.38
N GLN A 193 18.92 10.19 -13.09
CA GLN A 193 19.63 8.98 -12.70
C GLN A 193 18.88 7.71 -13.09
N TRP A 194 17.59 7.66 -12.78
CA TRP A 194 16.70 6.56 -13.14
C TRP A 194 16.70 6.30 -14.66
N ASP A 195 16.57 7.35 -15.46
CA ASP A 195 16.58 7.25 -16.92
C ASP A 195 17.94 6.78 -17.46
N ARG A 196 19.04 7.23 -16.85
CA ARG A 196 20.39 6.79 -17.19
C ARG A 196 20.57 5.30 -16.93
N MET A 197 20.19 4.82 -15.74
CA MET A 197 20.24 3.39 -15.40
C MET A 197 19.36 2.56 -16.35
N ASN A 198 18.12 3.01 -16.61
CA ASN A 198 17.20 2.33 -17.52
C ASN A 198 17.75 2.20 -18.96
N LYS A 199 18.47 3.22 -19.45
CA LYS A 199 19.12 3.21 -20.77
C LYS A 199 20.32 2.27 -20.79
N SER A 200 21.12 2.25 -19.72
CA SER A 200 22.32 1.40 -19.60
C SER A 200 21.98 -0.09 -19.61
N PHE A 201 20.92 -0.50 -18.91
CA PHE A 201 20.54 -1.90 -18.66
C PHE A 201 19.31 -2.35 -19.48
N GLY A 202 19.12 -1.77 -20.67
CA GLY A 202 17.97 -2.03 -21.55
C GLY A 202 17.83 -3.48 -22.05
N ARG A 203 16.65 -3.79 -22.65
CA ARG A 203 16.16 -5.14 -23.03
C ARG A 203 17.11 -6.08 -23.78
N ARG A 204 18.18 -5.59 -24.42
CA ARG A 204 19.08 -6.38 -25.29
C ARG A 204 20.50 -6.58 -24.74
N ARG A 205 20.80 -6.08 -23.54
CA ARG A 205 22.13 -6.22 -22.92
C ARG A 205 22.06 -7.27 -21.81
N GLY A 206 23.05 -8.16 -21.75
CA GLY A 206 23.16 -9.25 -20.79
C GLY A 206 23.54 -8.75 -19.39
N CYS A 207 22.62 -8.03 -18.74
CA CYS A 207 22.77 -7.38 -17.45
C CYS A 207 21.59 -7.80 -16.55
N GLU A 208 21.46 -9.10 -16.27
CA GLU A 208 20.30 -9.62 -15.53
C GLU A 208 20.29 -9.16 -14.07
N ASP A 209 21.46 -9.08 -13.44
CA ASP A 209 21.59 -8.61 -12.06
C ASP A 209 21.17 -7.15 -11.93
N GLU A 210 21.65 -6.26 -12.81
CA GLU A 210 21.28 -4.85 -12.78
C GLU A 210 19.80 -4.63 -13.12
N LYS A 211 19.22 -5.48 -13.98
CA LYS A 211 17.76 -5.49 -14.22
C LYS A 211 17.00 -5.93 -12.97
N GLN A 212 17.50 -6.93 -12.25
CA GLN A 212 16.92 -7.36 -10.98
C GLN A 212 16.93 -6.23 -9.96
N ILE A 213 18.03 -5.47 -9.84
CA ILE A 213 18.10 -4.29 -8.97
C ILE A 213 17.09 -3.21 -9.40
N LEU A 214 16.93 -2.95 -10.71
CA LEU A 214 15.91 -2.01 -11.18
C LEU A 214 14.47 -2.48 -10.94
N ASP A 215 14.23 -3.79 -11.00
CA ASP A 215 12.94 -4.40 -10.68
C ASP A 215 12.65 -4.26 -9.17
N ILE A 216 13.65 -4.48 -8.32
CA ILE A 216 13.67 -4.24 -6.86
C ILE A 216 13.32 -2.78 -6.54
N LEU A 217 14.06 -1.80 -7.10
CA LEU A 217 13.80 -0.37 -6.87
C LEU A 217 12.42 0.05 -7.40
N SER A 218 11.97 -0.52 -8.52
CA SER A 218 10.61 -0.27 -9.05
C SER A 218 9.52 -0.74 -8.06
N PHE A 219 9.77 -1.86 -7.37
CA PHE A 219 8.89 -2.32 -6.30
C PHE A 219 8.92 -1.35 -5.11
N GLU A 220 10.10 -0.89 -4.69
CA GLU A 220 10.21 0.06 -3.57
C GLU A 220 9.56 1.40 -3.84
N SER A 221 9.61 1.92 -5.06
CA SER A 221 8.85 3.12 -5.43
C SER A 221 7.35 2.97 -5.13
N LYS A 222 6.79 1.77 -5.32
CA LYS A 222 5.38 1.48 -5.00
C LYS A 222 5.17 1.38 -3.49
N ALA A 223 6.07 0.71 -2.78
CA ALA A 223 6.01 0.60 -1.31
C ALA A 223 6.12 1.99 -0.66
N ALA A 224 7.11 2.79 -1.06
CA ALA A 224 7.31 4.16 -0.60
C ALA A 224 6.07 5.03 -0.85
N PHE A 225 5.42 4.91 -2.02
CA PHE A 225 4.16 5.59 -2.27
C PHE A 225 3.02 5.14 -1.33
N HIS A 226 2.98 3.87 -0.93
CA HIS A 226 2.02 3.39 0.07
C HIS A 226 2.28 4.01 1.45
N GLN A 227 3.54 4.27 1.80
CA GLN A 227 3.88 4.99 3.02
C GLN A 227 3.40 6.44 2.97
N CYS A 228 3.61 7.14 1.84
CA CYS A 228 3.07 8.48 1.63
C CYS A 228 1.53 8.48 1.73
N TYR A 229 0.89 7.47 1.14
CA TYR A 229 -0.56 7.27 1.23
C TYR A 229 -1.02 7.10 2.67
N SER A 230 -0.38 6.23 3.45
CA SER A 230 -0.74 6.00 4.85
C SER A 230 -0.55 7.24 5.71
N ALA A 231 0.53 8.00 5.50
CA ALA A 231 0.77 9.26 6.22
C ALA A 231 -0.36 10.28 5.97
N LEU A 232 -0.81 10.42 4.71
CA LEU A 232 -1.97 11.25 4.41
C LEU A 232 -3.24 10.73 5.11
N TRP A 233 -3.43 9.41 5.21
CA TRP A 233 -4.58 8.86 5.92
C TRP A 233 -4.55 9.10 7.42
N CYS A 234 -3.38 9.23 8.05
CA CYS A 234 -3.29 9.68 9.45
C CYS A 234 -3.98 11.05 9.65
N GLU A 235 -3.91 11.94 8.66
CA GLU A 235 -4.57 13.25 8.71
C GLU A 235 -6.05 13.19 8.26
N LEU A 236 -6.38 12.35 7.28
CA LEU A 236 -7.75 12.21 6.79
C LEU A 236 -8.69 11.54 7.81
N ILE A 237 -8.21 10.55 8.56
CA ILE A 237 -9.05 9.75 9.45
C ILE A 237 -9.75 10.62 10.50
N PRO A 238 -9.04 11.44 11.31
CA PRO A 238 -9.67 12.29 12.30
C PRO A 238 -10.68 13.28 11.68
N HIS A 239 -10.34 13.84 10.52
CA HIS A 239 -11.22 14.79 9.83
C HIS A 239 -12.54 14.14 9.39
N LEU A 240 -12.48 12.94 8.80
CA LEU A 240 -13.67 12.21 8.36
C LEU A 240 -14.48 11.66 9.54
N ALA A 241 -13.80 11.28 10.63
CA ALA A 241 -14.43 10.72 11.82
C ALA A 241 -15.32 11.73 12.55
N ALA A 242 -15.02 13.04 12.46
CA ALA A 242 -15.80 14.09 13.10
C ALA A 242 -17.28 14.10 12.69
N GLU A 243 -17.61 13.54 11.52
CA GLU A 243 -18.97 13.46 10.98
C GLU A 243 -19.68 12.13 11.32
N GLN A 244 -19.03 11.23 12.04
CA GLN A 244 -19.52 9.87 12.29
C GLN A 244 -20.09 9.74 13.70
N ASN A 245 -21.20 9.00 13.82
CA ASN A 245 -21.81 8.69 15.12
C ASN A 245 -20.89 7.82 16.00
N ASP A 246 -20.11 6.93 15.38
CA ASP A 246 -19.20 6.02 16.06
C ASP A 246 -17.77 6.26 15.59
N GLN A 247 -17.18 7.32 16.13
CA GLN A 247 -15.84 7.78 15.74
C GLN A 247 -14.77 6.73 16.06
N ALA A 248 -14.89 6.02 17.18
CA ALA A 248 -13.92 5.02 17.60
C ALA A 248 -13.88 3.85 16.61
N PHE A 249 -15.03 3.27 16.28
CA PHE A 249 -15.09 2.17 15.31
C PHE A 249 -14.65 2.61 13.91
N PHE A 250 -15.06 3.81 13.48
CA PHE A 250 -14.63 4.40 12.22
C PHE A 250 -13.11 4.56 12.15
N ASN A 251 -12.50 5.13 13.19
CA ASN A 251 -11.06 5.32 13.30
C ASN A 251 -10.33 3.99 13.24
N SER A 252 -10.75 2.99 14.02
CA SER A 252 -10.14 1.66 14.00
C SER A 252 -10.26 1.00 12.63
N PHE A 253 -11.43 1.08 11.98
CA PHE A 253 -11.64 0.52 10.65
C PHE A 253 -10.68 1.14 9.64
N HIS A 254 -10.63 2.47 9.57
CA HIS A 254 -9.79 3.16 8.61
C HIS A 254 -8.30 3.06 8.94
N ALA A 255 -7.93 2.97 10.22
CA ALA A 255 -6.56 2.68 10.64
C ALA A 255 -6.12 1.31 10.13
N LEU A 256 -6.92 0.27 10.37
CA LEU A 256 -6.66 -1.08 9.88
C LEU A 256 -6.61 -1.14 8.34
N TRP A 257 -7.45 -0.36 7.66
CA TRP A 257 -7.63 -0.44 6.22
C TRP A 257 -6.58 0.36 5.42
N HIS A 258 -6.17 1.54 5.90
CA HIS A 258 -5.34 2.48 5.14
C HIS A 258 -3.94 2.69 5.69
N LEU A 259 -3.70 2.36 6.96
CA LEU A 259 -2.38 2.53 7.55
C LEU A 259 -1.52 1.30 7.31
N GLU A 260 -0.27 1.59 7.04
CA GLU A 260 0.78 0.62 6.84
C GLU A 260 0.96 -0.25 8.09
N GLN A 261 0.87 -1.58 7.93
CA GLN A 261 1.08 -2.53 9.02
C GLN A 261 2.55 -2.99 9.01
N ARG A 262 3.45 -2.16 9.54
CA ARG A 262 4.87 -2.57 9.70
C ARG A 262 5.05 -3.45 10.92
N VAL A 263 5.68 -4.60 10.72
CA VAL A 263 6.31 -5.35 11.81
C VAL A 263 7.73 -4.81 11.98
N PRO A 264 8.13 -4.33 13.18
CA PRO A 264 9.51 -3.94 13.44
C PRO A 264 10.44 -5.14 13.23
N CYS A 265 11.45 -4.99 12.35
CA CYS A 265 12.48 -6.00 12.15
C CYS A 265 13.85 -5.29 12.18
N GLU A 266 14.68 -5.63 13.16
CA GLU A 266 16.07 -5.16 13.28
C GLU A 266 17.04 -6.22 12.71
N PRO A 267 18.25 -5.87 12.27
CA PRO A 267 18.94 -4.55 12.34
C PRO A 267 18.76 -3.67 11.10
N HIS A 268 18.20 -4.21 10.02
CA HIS A 268 17.90 -3.43 8.82
C HIS A 268 16.45 -3.73 8.42
N PRO A 269 15.54 -2.76 8.52
CA PRO A 269 14.24 -2.89 7.90
C PRO A 269 14.50 -2.93 6.40
N LYS A 270 14.61 -4.14 5.84
CA LYS A 270 14.71 -4.34 4.40
C LYS A 270 13.42 -3.77 3.81
N HIS A 271 13.49 -2.52 3.32
CA HIS A 271 12.37 -1.71 2.85
C HIS A 271 11.54 -2.41 1.78
N LEU A 272 12.16 -3.35 1.05
CA LEU A 272 11.52 -4.24 0.09
C LEU A 272 10.34 -5.07 0.62
N LEU A 273 10.15 -5.20 1.95
CA LEU A 273 9.27 -6.26 2.47
C LEU A 273 8.34 -5.82 3.61
N HIS A 274 8.33 -4.54 3.97
CA HIS A 274 7.53 -4.04 5.09
C HIS A 274 6.61 -2.94 4.59
N GLY A 275 5.30 -3.12 4.76
CA GLY A 275 4.37 -2.03 4.53
C GLY A 275 3.07 -2.36 3.81
N LEU A 276 2.48 -3.53 4.09
CA LEU A 276 1.20 -3.87 3.50
C LEU A 276 0.12 -2.92 4.01
N VAL A 277 -0.35 -2.06 3.12
CA VAL A 277 -1.63 -1.38 3.30
C VAL A 277 -2.71 -2.33 2.86
N LEU A 278 -3.41 -2.92 3.83
CA LEU A 278 -4.40 -3.96 3.60
C LEU A 278 -5.44 -3.54 2.56
N GLY A 279 -5.95 -2.32 2.65
CA GLY A 279 -6.95 -1.79 1.72
C GLY A 279 -6.47 -1.61 0.28
N LEU A 280 -5.16 -1.63 0.04
CA LEU A 280 -4.59 -1.60 -1.30
C LEU A 280 -4.38 -3.01 -1.88
N HIS A 281 -4.27 -4.02 -1.04
CA HIS A 281 -4.06 -5.40 -1.45
C HIS A 281 -5.38 -6.12 -1.84
N PRO A 282 -5.47 -6.76 -3.02
CA PRO A 282 -6.71 -7.38 -3.49
C PRO A 282 -7.28 -8.47 -2.58
N ALA A 283 -6.42 -9.32 -2.00
CA ALA A 283 -6.84 -10.36 -1.07
C ALA A 283 -7.70 -9.80 0.08
N PHE A 284 -7.32 -8.69 0.69
CA PHE A 284 -8.10 -8.10 1.78
C PHE A 284 -9.42 -7.46 1.30
N GLY A 285 -9.48 -7.04 0.03
CA GLY A 285 -10.73 -6.70 -0.63
C GLY A 285 -11.67 -7.90 -0.76
N ASP A 286 -11.13 -9.07 -1.09
CA ASP A 286 -11.87 -10.32 -1.16
C ASP A 286 -12.35 -10.77 0.21
N LEU A 287 -11.49 -10.70 1.22
CA LEU A 287 -11.83 -10.96 2.61
C LEU A 287 -13.06 -10.15 3.03
N LEU A 288 -13.06 -8.83 2.83
CA LEU A 288 -14.21 -7.96 3.13
C LEU A 288 -15.45 -8.21 2.27
N SER A 289 -15.31 -8.92 1.14
CA SER A 289 -16.44 -9.27 0.29
C SER A 289 -17.23 -10.48 0.81
N THR A 290 -16.65 -11.26 1.72
CA THR A 290 -17.24 -12.46 2.34
C THR A 290 -17.95 -12.13 3.67
N ASN A 291 -18.93 -12.94 4.06
CA ASN A 291 -19.62 -12.76 5.35
C ASN A 291 -18.70 -13.16 6.51
N ALA A 292 -17.94 -14.25 6.36
CA ALA A 292 -16.97 -14.71 7.35
C ALA A 292 -15.88 -13.66 7.57
N GLY A 293 -15.28 -13.13 6.49
CA GLY A 293 -14.25 -12.09 6.59
C GLY A 293 -14.76 -10.81 7.23
N LYS A 294 -15.98 -10.36 6.91
CA LYS A 294 -16.63 -9.22 7.57
C LYS A 294 -16.79 -9.42 9.09
N ARG A 295 -17.17 -10.62 9.53
CA ARG A 295 -17.29 -10.94 10.97
C ARG A 295 -15.94 -10.91 11.67
N VAL A 296 -14.90 -11.49 11.04
CA VAL A 296 -13.54 -11.48 11.60
C VAL A 296 -13.01 -10.05 11.71
N VAL A 297 -13.21 -9.23 10.67
CA VAL A 297 -12.83 -7.82 10.70
C VAL A 297 -13.61 -7.05 11.77
N CYS A 298 -14.93 -7.23 11.87
CA CYS A 298 -15.72 -6.61 12.93
C CYS A 298 -15.17 -6.96 14.32
N HIS A 299 -14.84 -8.23 14.54
CA HIS A 299 -14.36 -8.70 15.84
C HIS A 299 -13.03 -8.05 16.26
N ILE A 300 -12.05 -7.92 15.35
CA ILE A 300 -10.80 -7.23 15.68
C ILE A 300 -11.02 -5.72 15.89
N LEU A 301 -11.96 -5.11 15.19
CA LEU A 301 -12.28 -3.69 15.35
C LEU A 301 -13.00 -3.38 16.68
N GLU A 302 -13.84 -4.30 17.16
CA GLU A 302 -14.51 -4.16 18.46
C GLU A 302 -13.58 -4.45 19.64
N SER A 303 -12.48 -5.17 19.41
CA SER A 303 -11.55 -5.59 20.45
C SER A 303 -10.11 -5.56 19.94
N PRO A 304 -9.55 -4.38 19.61
CA PRO A 304 -8.24 -4.25 18.97
C PRO A 304 -7.09 -4.73 19.86
N THR A 305 -7.28 -4.81 21.17
CA THR A 305 -6.29 -5.32 22.13
C THR A 305 -6.45 -6.82 22.44
N ASN A 306 -7.50 -7.46 21.92
CA ASN A 306 -7.72 -8.89 22.13
C ASN A 306 -6.79 -9.70 21.23
N LYS A 307 -5.83 -10.39 21.86
CA LYS A 307 -4.86 -11.24 21.18
C LYS A 307 -5.50 -12.32 20.31
N GLU A 308 -6.57 -12.97 20.76
CA GLU A 308 -7.22 -14.02 19.97
C GLU A 308 -7.89 -13.45 18.72
N ALA A 309 -8.53 -12.27 18.85
CA ALA A 309 -9.13 -11.58 17.72
C ALA A 309 -8.07 -11.19 16.67
N GLN A 310 -6.92 -10.69 17.14
CA GLN A 310 -5.78 -10.38 16.28
C GLN A 310 -5.29 -11.62 15.54
N GLU A 311 -5.05 -12.72 16.26
CA GLU A 311 -4.51 -13.94 15.68
C GLU A 311 -5.48 -14.61 14.69
N ARG A 312 -6.79 -14.54 14.94
CA ARG A 312 -7.81 -15.00 13.97
C ARG A 312 -7.86 -14.12 12.73
N PHE A 313 -7.72 -12.80 12.90
CA PHE A 313 -7.66 -11.87 11.78
C PHE A 313 -6.43 -12.14 10.89
N LEU A 314 -5.26 -12.36 11.48
CA LEU A 314 -4.04 -12.72 10.76
C LEU A 314 -4.23 -14.03 9.99
N HIS A 315 -4.77 -15.07 10.64
CA HIS A 315 -5.07 -16.34 9.97
C HIS A 315 -6.03 -16.17 8.79
N ALA A 316 -7.14 -15.43 8.98
CA ALA A 316 -8.09 -15.13 7.92
C ALA A 316 -7.46 -14.35 6.75
N GLY A 317 -6.57 -13.41 7.06
CA GLY A 317 -5.76 -12.70 6.07
C GLY A 317 -4.93 -13.66 5.22
N LEU A 318 -4.25 -14.63 5.85
CA LEU A 318 -3.42 -15.60 5.15
C LEU A 318 -4.26 -16.54 4.26
N VAL A 319 -5.40 -17.03 4.75
CA VAL A 319 -6.34 -17.82 3.95
C VAL A 319 -6.76 -17.05 2.70
N SER A 320 -7.07 -15.76 2.86
CA SER A 320 -7.44 -14.91 1.74
C SER A 320 -6.29 -14.68 0.76
N LEU A 321 -5.05 -14.56 1.25
CA LEU A 321 -3.84 -14.43 0.43
C LEU A 321 -3.58 -15.70 -0.39
N HIS A 322 -3.63 -16.89 0.21
CA HIS A 322 -3.49 -18.14 -0.53
C HIS A 322 -4.59 -18.34 -1.57
N HIS A 323 -5.83 -18.02 -1.22
CA HIS A 323 -6.93 -18.10 -2.17
C HIS A 323 -6.72 -17.16 -3.37
N TYR A 324 -6.28 -15.93 -3.10
CA TYR A 324 -5.93 -14.95 -4.12
C TYR A 324 -4.74 -15.41 -4.99
N ALA A 325 -3.69 -15.99 -4.39
CA ALA A 325 -2.52 -16.51 -5.10
C ALA A 325 -2.89 -17.70 -6.00
N ALA A 326 -3.68 -18.66 -5.52
CA ALA A 326 -4.14 -19.80 -6.31
C ALA A 326 -4.98 -19.36 -7.53
N GLN A 327 -5.82 -18.33 -7.38
CA GLN A 327 -6.55 -17.76 -8.52
C GLN A 327 -5.65 -17.11 -9.57
N ARG A 328 -4.48 -16.61 -9.15
CA ARG A 328 -3.51 -15.97 -10.04
C ARG A 328 -2.79 -16.99 -10.91
N GLU A 329 -2.44 -18.15 -10.35
CA GLU A 329 -1.76 -19.24 -11.06
C GLU A 329 -2.63 -19.89 -12.16
N CYS A 330 -3.95 -19.88 -11.97
CA CYS A 330 -4.90 -20.43 -12.94
C CYS A 330 -5.22 -19.50 -14.14
N ARG A 331 -4.55 -18.34 -14.27
CA ARG A 331 -4.80 -17.33 -15.32
C ARG A 331 -3.69 -17.25 -16.35
#